data_AF-A0A660PWR8-F1
#
_entry.id   AF-A0A660PWR8-F1
#
_cell.length_a   1.000
_cell.length_b   1.000
_cell.length_c   1.000
_cell.angle_alpha   90.00
_cell.angle_beta   90.00
_cell.angle_gamma   90.00
#
_symmetry.space_group_name_H-M   'P 1'
#
loop_
_entity.id
_entity.type
_entity.pdbx_description
1 polymer ?
#
loop_
_entity_poly.entity_id
_entity_poly.type
_entity_poly.pdbx_seq_one_letter_code
_entity_poly.pdbx_strand_id
1 'polypeptide(L)'
;MEPIIAQSIFESIEMLKNGMATFKYRCIDGITANERVCRLYVTKSIGVVTALNPILGYETCSHLAKEALNSGRGVYELVLERKLLSKEELDELLAPENMLAPLSSTGE
;
A
#
# COMPACT_ATOMS: atom_id res chain seq x y z
N MET A 1 10.79 48.06 -10.13
CA MET A 1 10.74 46.66 -9.64
C MET A 1 9.34 46.08 -9.69
N GLU A 2 8.32 46.79 -9.23
CA GLU A 2 6.92 46.32 -9.22
C GLU A 2 6.39 45.76 -10.56
N PRO A 3 6.72 46.33 -11.74
CA PRO A 3 6.27 45.76 -13.02
C PRO A 3 6.86 44.37 -13.32
N ILE A 4 8.10 44.12 -12.88
CA ILE A 4 8.77 42.82 -13.05
C ILE A 4 8.11 41.80 -12.12
N ILE A 5 7.86 42.18 -10.87
CA ILE A 5 7.18 41.32 -9.89
C ILE A 5 5.78 40.93 -10.40
N ALA A 6 5.01 41.91 -10.91
CA ALA A 6 3.69 41.65 -11.47
C ALA A 6 3.75 40.70 -12.67
N GLN A 7 4.67 40.94 -13.62
CA GLN A 7 4.83 40.07 -14.79
C GLN A 7 5.17 38.64 -14.39
N SER A 8 6.12 38.44 -13.47
CA SER A 8 6.53 37.09 -13.06
C SER A 8 5.41 36.33 -12.34
N ILE A 9 4.61 37.04 -11.54
CA ILE A 9 3.43 36.45 -10.87
C ILE A 9 2.39 36.02 -11.90
N PHE A 10 2.00 36.92 -12.82
CA PHE A 10 0.98 36.60 -13.81
C PHE A 10 1.41 35.52 -14.79
N GLU A 11 2.68 35.53 -15.21
CA GLU A 11 3.27 34.47 -16.02
C GLU A 11 3.19 33.12 -15.30
N SER A 12 3.61 33.07 -14.03
CA SER A 12 3.56 31.84 -13.23
C SER A 12 2.14 31.31 -13.06
N ILE A 13 1.17 32.19 -12.82
CA ILE A 13 -0.25 31.82 -12.71
C ILE A 13 -0.74 31.21 -14.03
N GLU A 14 -0.42 31.85 -15.15
CA GLU A 14 -0.86 31.38 -16.47
C GLU A 14 -0.21 30.03 -16.81
N MET A 15 1.08 29.87 -16.52
CA MET A 15 1.80 28.61 -16.68
C MET A 15 1.21 27.49 -15.82
N LEU A 16 0.91 27.76 -14.54
CA LEU A 16 0.30 26.76 -13.65
C LEU A 16 -1.09 26.37 -14.14
N LYS A 17 -1.93 27.33 -14.51
CA LYS A 17 -3.28 27.07 -15.03
C LYS A 17 -3.24 26.16 -16.26
N ASN A 18 -2.38 26.51 -17.22
CA ASN A 18 -2.26 25.76 -18.47
C ASN A 18 -1.60 24.39 -18.25
N GLY A 19 -0.61 24.32 -17.35
CA GLY A 19 0.05 23.08 -16.94
C GLY A 19 -0.91 22.11 -16.27
N MET A 20 -1.71 22.57 -15.30
CA MET A 20 -2.70 21.75 -14.61
C MET A 20 -3.79 21.23 -15.57
N ALA A 21 -4.31 22.09 -16.45
CA ALA A 21 -5.29 21.67 -17.45
C ALA A 21 -4.71 20.61 -18.39
N THR A 22 -3.50 20.83 -18.88
CA THR A 22 -2.81 19.86 -19.76
C THR A 22 -2.56 18.54 -19.04
N PHE A 23 -2.06 18.57 -17.80
CA PHE A 23 -1.79 17.37 -17.02
C PHE A 23 -3.06 16.57 -16.72
N LYS A 24 -4.17 17.26 -16.41
CA LYS A 24 -5.48 16.61 -16.26
C LYS A 24 -5.86 15.83 -17.52
N TYR A 25 -5.98 16.52 -18.66
CA TYR A 25 -6.55 15.92 -19.88
C TYR A 25 -5.59 14.98 -20.61
N ARG A 26 -4.27 15.19 -20.51
CA ARG A 26 -3.26 14.39 -21.23
C ARG A 26 -2.56 13.33 -20.39
N CYS A 27 -2.82 13.29 -19.08
CA CYS A 27 -2.25 12.28 -18.20
C CYS A 27 -3.32 11.70 -17.27
N ILE A 28 -3.88 12.50 -16.36
CA ILE A 28 -4.75 12.01 -15.28
C ILE A 28 -5.99 11.28 -15.80
N ASP A 29 -6.71 11.87 -16.75
CA ASP A 29 -7.95 11.28 -17.28
C ASP A 29 -7.73 9.92 -17.99
N GLY A 30 -6.48 9.63 -18.39
CA GLY A 30 -6.09 8.37 -19.04
C GLY A 30 -5.36 7.37 -18.13
N ILE A 31 -5.19 7.66 -16.84
CA ILE A 31 -4.51 6.73 -15.92
C ILE A 31 -5.32 5.44 -15.80
N THR A 32 -4.63 4.31 -15.97
CA THR A 32 -5.18 2.97 -15.72
C THR A 32 -4.32 2.22 -14.73
N ALA A 33 -4.93 1.37 -13.91
CA ALA A 33 -4.20 0.55 -12.95
C ALA A 33 -3.68 -0.72 -13.62
N ASN A 34 -2.44 -1.10 -13.31
CA ASN A 34 -1.94 -2.44 -13.59
C ASN A 34 -2.27 -3.36 -12.42
N GLU A 35 -3.54 -3.79 -12.35
CA GLU A 35 -4.08 -4.56 -11.24
C GLU A 35 -3.26 -5.80 -10.90
N ARG A 36 -2.76 -6.50 -11.93
CA ARG A 36 -1.94 -7.71 -11.77
C ARG A 36 -0.63 -7.40 -11.03
N VAL A 37 0.04 -6.31 -11.39
CA VAL A 37 1.30 -5.90 -10.74
C VAL A 37 1.03 -5.40 -9.33
N CYS A 38 -0.02 -4.60 -9.13
CA CYS A 38 -0.42 -4.14 -7.80
C CYS A 38 -0.72 -5.32 -6.86
N ARG A 39 -1.48 -6.31 -7.33
CA ARG A 39 -1.80 -7.53 -6.56
C ARG A 39 -0.55 -8.35 -6.24
N LEU A 40 0.39 -8.44 -7.18
CA LEU A 40 1.67 -9.12 -6.96
C LEU A 40 2.48 -8.43 -5.85
N TYR A 41 2.51 -7.10 -5.81
CA TYR A 41 3.21 -6.38 -4.75
C TYR A 41 2.59 -6.58 -3.38
N VAL A 42 1.26 -6.59 -3.27
CA VAL A 42 0.58 -6.86 -1.99
C VAL A 42 0.88 -8.28 -1.52
N THR A 43 0.67 -9.28 -2.39
CA THR A 43 0.84 -10.71 -2.03
C THR A 43 2.29 -11.09 -1.70
N LYS A 44 3.27 -10.38 -2.25
CA LYS A 44 4.70 -10.59 -1.94
C LYS A 44 5.24 -9.66 -0.86
N SER A 45 4.45 -8.70 -0.39
CA SER A 45 4.93 -7.74 0.62
C SER A 45 5.10 -8.43 1.96
N ILE A 46 6.24 -8.19 2.61
CA ILE A 46 6.46 -8.61 4.00
C ILE A 46 5.53 -7.83 4.94
N GLY A 47 5.11 -6.62 4.55
CA GLY A 47 4.27 -5.74 5.36
C GLY A 47 2.90 -6.31 5.72
N VAL A 48 2.41 -7.32 4.98
CA VAL A 48 1.14 -8.01 5.29
C VAL A 48 1.17 -8.73 6.64
N VAL A 49 2.37 -9.01 7.18
CA VAL A 49 2.55 -9.61 8.52
C VAL A 49 1.92 -8.74 9.62
N THR A 50 1.79 -7.43 9.41
CA THR A 50 1.22 -6.52 10.40
C THR A 50 -0.25 -6.79 10.70
N ALA A 51 -0.99 -7.31 9.72
CA ALA A 51 -2.38 -7.75 9.89
C ALA A 51 -2.51 -8.94 10.87
N LEU A 52 -1.42 -9.70 11.07
CA LEU A 52 -1.40 -10.86 11.96
C LEU A 52 -1.05 -10.51 13.41
N ASN A 53 -0.60 -9.27 13.69
CA ASN A 53 -0.21 -8.84 15.03
C ASN A 53 -1.28 -9.08 16.11
N PRO A 54 -2.58 -8.81 15.90
CA PRO A 54 -3.61 -9.01 16.92
C PRO A 54 -3.80 -10.49 17.32
N ILE A 55 -3.33 -11.43 16.50
CA ILE A 55 -3.62 -12.85 16.62
C ILE A 55 -2.36 -13.62 17.03
N LEU A 56 -1.24 -13.36 16.36
CA LEU A 56 0.04 -14.04 16.59
C LEU A 56 0.97 -13.28 17.55
N GLY A 57 0.66 -12.01 17.84
CA GLY A 57 1.49 -11.14 18.65
C GLY A 57 2.68 -10.53 17.90
N TYR A 58 3.15 -9.38 18.40
CA TYR A 58 4.19 -8.59 17.75
C TYR A 58 5.54 -9.32 17.62
N GLU A 59 5.97 -10.05 18.65
CA GLU A 59 7.24 -10.78 18.63
C GLU A 59 7.26 -11.85 17.53
N THR A 60 6.21 -12.67 17.46
CA THR A 60 6.05 -13.71 16.43
C THR A 60 6.06 -13.10 15.02
N CYS A 61 5.31 -12.02 14.82
CA CYS A 61 5.25 -11.32 13.54
C CYS A 61 6.59 -10.68 13.16
N SER A 62 7.32 -10.12 14.13
CA SER A 62 8.66 -9.55 13.92
C SER A 62 9.68 -10.62 13.53
N HIS A 63 9.61 -11.81 14.13
CA HIS A 63 10.45 -12.93 13.74
C HIS A 63 10.13 -13.43 12.33
N LEU A 64 8.85 -13.59 11.99
CA LEU A 64 8.40 -13.97 10.64
C LEU A 64 8.86 -12.95 9.60
N ALA A 65 8.78 -11.65 9.89
CA ALA A 65 9.22 -10.59 9.00
C ALA A 65 10.73 -10.67 8.70
N LYS A 66 11.56 -10.90 9.73
CA LYS A 66 13.02 -11.07 9.58
C LYS A 66 13.34 -12.32 8.77
N GLU A 67 12.63 -13.41 8.99
CA GLU A 67 12.80 -14.65 8.25
C GLU A 67 12.41 -14.50 6.77
N ALA A 68 11.27 -13.87 6.49
CA ALA A 68 10.82 -13.57 5.14
C ALA A 68 11.87 -12.71 4.38
N LEU A 69 12.43 -11.70 5.05
CA LEU A 69 13.47 -10.86 4.48
C LEU A 69 14.76 -11.62 4.15
N ASN A 70 15.23 -12.47 5.08
CA ASN A 70 16.47 -13.22 4.91
C ASN A 70 16.35 -14.37 3.90
N SER A 71 15.18 -15.01 3.84
CA SER A 71 14.93 -16.16 2.95
C SER A 71 14.42 -15.76 1.56
N GLY A 72 13.92 -14.53 1.40
CA GLY A 72 13.24 -14.07 0.19
C GLY A 72 11.87 -14.73 -0.03
N ARG A 73 11.34 -15.45 0.97
CA ARG A 73 10.06 -16.15 0.91
C ARG A 73 8.92 -15.26 1.41
N GLY A 74 7.70 -15.58 1.00
CA GLY A 74 6.51 -14.84 1.42
C GLY A 74 6.07 -15.17 2.85
N VAL A 75 5.53 -14.18 3.56
CA VAL A 75 4.98 -14.36 4.92
C VAL A 75 3.89 -15.44 4.94
N TYR A 76 3.04 -15.46 3.91
CA TYR A 76 1.97 -16.46 3.78
C TYR A 76 2.51 -17.91 3.83
N GLU A 77 3.58 -18.19 3.08
CA GLU A 77 4.20 -19.52 3.05
C GLU A 77 4.79 -19.92 4.39
N LEU A 78 5.48 -18.98 5.06
CA LEU A 78 6.12 -19.22 6.36
C LEU A 78 5.10 -19.49 7.47
N VAL A 79 3.95 -18.80 7.44
CA VAL A 79 2.86 -18.99 8.42
C VAL A 79 2.23 -20.38 8.28
N LEU A 80 1.97 -20.82 7.04
CA LEU A 80 1.43 -22.16 6.77
C LEU A 80 2.43 -23.27 7.11
N GLU A 81 3.70 -23.09 6.77
CA GLU A 81 4.76 -24.06 7.07
C GLU A 81 4.94 -24.27 8.58
N ARG A 82 4.90 -23.18 9.35
CA ARG A 82 4.97 -23.20 10.81
C ARG A 82 3.65 -23.60 11.48
N LYS A 83 2.58 -23.82 10.70
CA LYS A 83 1.23 -24.20 11.18
C LYS A 83 0.71 -23.24 12.26
N LEU A 84 0.99 -21.95 12.11
CA LEU A 84 0.56 -20.93 13.07
C LEU A 84 -0.92 -20.58 12.92
N LEU A 85 -1.46 -20.73 11.71
CA LEU A 85 -2.86 -20.53 11.36
C LEU A 85 -3.28 -21.59 10.33
N SER A 86 -4.57 -21.90 10.29
CA SER A 86 -5.14 -22.66 9.17
C SER A 86 -5.07 -21.85 7.88
N LYS A 87 -5.21 -22.55 6.74
CA LYS A 87 -5.22 -21.86 5.44
C LYS A 87 -6.42 -20.93 5.32
N GLU A 88 -7.56 -21.37 5.81
CA GLU A 88 -8.82 -20.65 5.78
C GLU A 88 -8.73 -19.36 6.60
N GLU A 89 -8.21 -19.41 7.83
CA GLU A 89 -7.97 -18.24 8.66
C GLU A 89 -6.96 -17.29 8.01
N LEU A 90 -5.89 -17.82 7.42
CA LEU A 90 -4.86 -16.99 6.79
C LEU A 90 -5.37 -16.29 5.53
N ASP A 91 -6.16 -16.99 4.71
CA ASP A 91 -6.79 -16.43 3.51
C ASP A 91 -7.77 -15.31 3.88
N GLU A 92 -8.55 -15.49 4.95
CA GLU A 92 -9.45 -14.45 5.46
C GLU A 92 -8.68 -13.24 6.00
N LEU A 93 -7.67 -13.46 6.84
CA LEU A 93 -6.94 -12.37 7.50
C LEU A 93 -6.04 -11.57 6.53
N LEU A 94 -5.46 -12.23 5.53
CA LEU A 94 -4.61 -11.59 4.53
C LEU A 94 -5.35 -11.23 3.24
N ALA A 95 -6.69 -11.35 3.23
CA ALA A 95 -7.50 -10.80 2.16
C ALA A 95 -7.26 -9.28 2.05
N PRO A 96 -6.87 -8.74 0.87
CA PRO A 96 -6.55 -7.33 0.72
C PRO A 96 -7.64 -6.38 1.24
N GLU A 97 -8.90 -6.72 1.01
CA GLU A 97 -10.09 -6.02 1.49
C GLU A 97 -10.14 -5.83 3.01
N ASN A 98 -9.58 -6.76 3.79
CA ASN A 98 -9.55 -6.71 5.25
C ASN A 98 -8.40 -5.87 5.80
N MET A 99 -7.50 -5.37 4.94
CA MET A 99 -6.33 -4.55 5.31
C MET A 99 -6.46 -3.08 4.90
N LEU A 100 -7.64 -2.63 4.44
CA LEU A 100 -7.85 -1.26 3.93
C LEU A 100 -8.42 -0.28 4.96
N ALA A 101 -8.90 -0.79 6.11
CA ALA A 101 -9.52 -0.01 7.17
C ALA A 101 -9.22 -0.68 8.53
N PRO A 102 -9.43 0.03 9.66
CA PRO A 102 -9.37 -0.60 10.97
C PRO A 102 -10.35 -1.78 11.01
N LEU A 103 -9.86 -2.94 11.47
CA LEU A 103 -10.72 -4.05 11.78
C LEU A 103 -11.64 -3.60 12.93
N SER A 104 -12.95 -3.62 12.70
CA SER A 104 -13.91 -3.34 13.77
C SER A 104 -13.68 -4.37 14.87
N SER A 105 -13.17 -3.92 16.00
CA SER A 105 -13.07 -4.71 17.21
C SER A 105 -14.49 -5.09 17.63
N THR A 106 -14.92 -6.30 17.30
CA THR A 106 -15.98 -6.96 18.06
C THR A 106 -15.47 -7.10 19.49
N GLY A 107 -15.90 -6.18 20.35
CA GLY A 107 -15.55 -6.19 21.77
C GLY A 107 -15.47 -4.80 22.40
N GLU A 108 -16.57 -4.03 22.36
CA GLU A 108 -17.11 -3.19 23.45
C GLU A 108 -18.53 -2.72 23.10
#